data_AF-A0A971GCZ5-F1
#
_entry.id   AF-A0A971GCZ5-F1
#
_cell.length_a   1.000
_cell.length_b   1.000
_cell.length_c   1.000
_cell.angle_alpha   90.00
_cell.angle_beta   90.00
_cell.angle_gamma   90.00
#
_symmetry.space_group_name_H-M   'P 1'
#
loop_
_entity.id
_entity.type
_entity.pdbx_description
1 polymer ?
#
loop_
_entity_poly.entity_id
_entity_poly.type
_entity_poly.pdbx_seq_one_letter_code
_entity_poly.pdbx_strand_id
1 'polypeptide(L)'
;PSVYMMAGLQGSGKTTTAAKLANFLKKRGKRPMLAACDLYRPAAVKQLQVLGKQLDVPVFEMGTGADPVDVAKKAVENAKKLENDVVIIDTAGRLHIDEELMQELVTLKNKVRPNEILLVVDSMTGQDAVNVASKFNESLGIDGIILTKLDGDTRGGAALSTKAVTGKPIKFTGTGEKLNDLEPFHPDRMASRILGMGDVLSLIEKAQTAFDEKKALELEKKLRAQQFTLDDFLDQLQQLKNMGSINQFLGMMPGMNAKALKDVQVDDKQMVYLEAIIRSMTKQERSNPSIINASRRRRIADGSGTSIQQVNSLLKQFESMKKMMKMFSNPNKLKGMRGLGGFKLPF
;
A
#
# COMPACT_ATOMS: atom_id res chain seq x y z
N PRO A 1 -26.75 -8.62 10.46
CA PRO A 1 -25.43 -8.37 9.84
C PRO A 1 -25.46 -8.74 8.38
N SER A 2 -24.71 -8.03 7.53
CA SER A 2 -24.37 -8.49 6.19
C SER A 2 -23.31 -9.58 6.31
N VAL A 3 -23.48 -10.70 5.60
CA VAL A 3 -22.58 -11.85 5.67
C VAL A 3 -21.80 -11.98 4.37
N TYR A 4 -20.47 -11.94 4.47
CA TYR A 4 -19.54 -12.08 3.36
C TYR A 4 -18.80 -13.41 3.49
N MET A 5 -18.81 -14.22 2.43
CA MET A 5 -18.14 -15.51 2.39
C MET A 5 -16.90 -15.42 1.49
N MET A 6 -15.73 -15.70 2.05
CA MET A 6 -14.46 -15.70 1.32
C MET A 6 -14.20 -17.09 0.76
N ALA A 7 -14.14 -17.24 -0.56
CA ALA A 7 -13.90 -18.52 -1.24
C ALA A 7 -12.63 -18.44 -2.11
N GLY A 8 -12.07 -19.59 -2.48
CA GLY A 8 -10.92 -19.68 -3.39
C GLY A 8 -9.90 -20.74 -2.98
N LEU A 9 -8.90 -20.95 -3.85
CA LEU A 9 -7.88 -21.98 -3.66
C LEU A 9 -7.00 -21.75 -2.43
N GLN A 10 -6.32 -22.82 -2.00
CA GLN A 10 -5.27 -22.73 -1.01
C GLN A 10 -4.15 -21.78 -1.48
N GLY A 11 -3.64 -20.95 -0.57
CA GLY A 11 -2.56 -20.01 -0.90
C GLY A 11 -2.97 -18.76 -1.66
N SER A 12 -4.25 -18.59 -2.04
CA SER A 12 -4.73 -17.38 -2.72
C SER A 12 -4.80 -16.13 -1.82
N GLY A 13 -4.62 -16.31 -0.51
CA GLY A 13 -4.61 -15.21 0.47
C GLY A 13 -5.96 -14.91 1.13
N LYS A 14 -6.89 -15.88 1.18
CA LYS A 14 -8.22 -15.73 1.81
C LYS A 14 -8.17 -15.14 3.23
N THR A 15 -7.47 -15.79 4.16
CA THR A 15 -7.35 -15.38 5.56
C THR A 15 -6.83 -13.95 5.69
N THR A 16 -5.77 -13.61 4.96
CA THR A 16 -5.20 -12.25 4.98
C THR A 16 -6.16 -11.25 4.36
N THR A 17 -6.84 -11.61 3.27
CA THR A 17 -7.82 -10.75 2.58
C THR A 17 -9.05 -10.51 3.44
N ALA A 18 -9.53 -11.51 4.19
CA ALA A 18 -10.61 -11.37 5.15
C ALA A 18 -10.27 -10.34 6.23
N ALA A 19 -9.07 -10.43 6.81
CA ALA A 19 -8.58 -9.46 7.79
C ALA A 19 -8.45 -8.04 7.20
N LYS A 20 -7.88 -7.92 6.00
CA LYS A 20 -7.77 -6.63 5.28
C LYS A 20 -9.15 -6.02 4.98
N LEU A 21 -10.10 -6.84 4.56
CA LEU A 21 -11.47 -6.40 4.29
C LEU A 21 -12.16 -5.94 5.58
N ALA A 22 -11.98 -6.65 6.69
CA ALA A 22 -12.45 -6.22 8.00
C ALA A 22 -11.87 -4.84 8.36
N ASN A 23 -10.56 -4.66 8.25
CA ASN A 23 -9.90 -3.37 8.50
C ASN A 23 -10.45 -2.25 7.61
N PHE A 24 -10.62 -2.52 6.31
CA PHE A 24 -11.16 -1.59 5.33
C PHE A 24 -12.60 -1.15 5.65
N LEU A 25 -13.43 -2.06 6.15
CA LEU A 25 -14.80 -1.77 6.59
C LEU A 25 -14.83 -1.04 7.93
N LYS A 26 -13.98 -1.44 8.89
CA LYS A 26 -13.83 -0.78 10.20
C LYS A 26 -13.47 0.70 10.04
N LYS A 27 -12.54 1.02 9.14
CA LYS A 27 -12.17 2.42 8.81
C LYS A 27 -13.31 3.24 8.21
N ARG A 28 -14.38 2.60 7.71
CA ARG A 28 -15.60 3.26 7.21
C ARG A 28 -16.74 3.27 8.24
N GLY A 29 -16.44 3.03 9.51
CA GLY A 29 -17.42 3.07 10.60
C GLY A 29 -18.30 1.83 10.70
N LYS A 30 -17.93 0.72 10.03
CA LYS A 30 -18.59 -0.59 10.22
C LYS A 30 -17.98 -1.32 11.42
N ARG A 31 -18.71 -2.29 11.95
CA ARG A 31 -18.33 -3.17 13.07
C ARG A 31 -18.19 -4.61 12.58
N PRO A 32 -17.13 -4.94 11.82
CA PRO A 32 -16.94 -6.28 11.29
C PRO A 32 -16.62 -7.30 12.39
N MET A 33 -16.98 -8.56 12.14
CA MET A 33 -16.54 -9.73 12.87
C MET A 33 -15.99 -10.76 11.86
N LEU A 34 -14.91 -11.45 12.24
CA LEU A 34 -14.33 -12.54 11.46
C LEU A 34 -14.83 -13.89 11.99
N ALA A 35 -15.11 -14.84 11.12
CA ALA A 35 -15.46 -16.22 11.50
C ALA A 35 -14.41 -17.19 10.93
N ALA A 36 -13.79 -17.97 11.83
CA ALA A 36 -12.72 -18.90 11.48
C ALA A 36 -13.29 -20.26 11.05
N CYS A 37 -13.59 -20.41 9.76
CA CYS A 37 -14.14 -21.65 9.19
C CYS A 37 -13.07 -22.50 8.45
N ASP A 38 -11.82 -22.05 8.35
CA ASP A 38 -10.69 -22.88 7.91
C ASP A 38 -10.18 -23.75 9.09
N LEU A 39 -10.90 -24.85 9.35
CA LEU A 39 -10.58 -25.78 10.43
C LEU A 39 -9.58 -26.88 10.03
N TYR A 40 -9.37 -27.05 8.72
CA TYR A 40 -8.50 -28.10 8.18
C TYR A 40 -7.03 -27.68 8.17
N ARG A 41 -6.74 -26.39 7.92
CA ARG A 41 -5.36 -25.92 7.83
C ARG A 41 -4.77 -25.72 9.24
N PRO A 42 -3.61 -26.33 9.55
CA PRO A 42 -2.94 -26.12 10.83
C PRO A 42 -2.72 -24.63 11.12
N ALA A 43 -3.06 -24.21 12.34
CA ALA A 43 -2.93 -22.84 12.83
C ALA A 43 -3.70 -21.76 12.04
N ALA A 44 -4.61 -22.09 11.11
CA ALA A 44 -5.39 -21.08 10.39
C ALA A 44 -6.30 -20.26 11.32
N VAL A 45 -6.99 -20.93 12.25
CA VAL A 45 -7.78 -20.25 13.31
C VAL A 45 -6.91 -19.30 14.13
N LYS A 46 -5.74 -19.77 14.58
CA LYS A 46 -4.79 -18.95 15.36
C LYS A 46 -4.26 -17.77 14.54
N GLN A 47 -3.96 -17.98 13.27
CA GLN A 47 -3.55 -16.91 12.36
C GLN A 47 -4.63 -15.83 12.26
N LEU A 48 -5.89 -16.22 12.05
CA LEU A 48 -7.00 -15.27 11.98
C LEU A 48 -7.21 -14.54 13.31
N GLN A 49 -7.07 -15.22 14.45
CA GLN A 49 -7.12 -14.62 15.79
C GLN A 49 -6.01 -13.56 15.99
N VAL A 50 -4.77 -13.85 15.57
CA VAL A 50 -3.67 -12.88 15.65
C VAL A 50 -3.96 -11.65 14.80
N LEU A 51 -4.44 -11.84 13.56
CA LEU A 51 -4.81 -10.74 12.67
C LEU A 51 -5.98 -9.92 13.23
N GLY A 52 -7.01 -10.59 13.76
CA GLY A 52 -8.14 -9.94 14.41
C GLY A 52 -7.71 -9.11 15.63
N LYS A 53 -6.83 -9.65 16.48
CA LYS A 53 -6.29 -8.94 17.64
C LYS A 53 -5.48 -7.70 17.24
N GLN A 54 -4.65 -7.79 16.19
CA GLN A 54 -3.89 -6.65 15.67
C GLN A 54 -4.79 -5.52 15.15
N LEU A 55 -5.96 -5.87 14.61
CA LEU A 55 -6.93 -4.93 14.06
C LEU A 55 -8.01 -4.50 15.06
N ASP A 56 -8.01 -5.09 16.26
CA ASP A 56 -9.10 -4.95 17.23
C ASP A 56 -10.46 -5.29 16.58
N VAL A 57 -10.51 -6.45 15.92
CA VAL A 57 -11.70 -7.02 15.27
C VAL A 57 -11.99 -8.36 15.93
N PRO A 58 -13.23 -8.60 16.42
CA PRO A 58 -13.58 -9.85 17.06
C PRO A 58 -13.51 -11.02 16.06
N VAL A 59 -12.98 -12.15 16.52
CA VAL A 59 -12.89 -13.39 15.76
C VAL A 59 -13.70 -14.46 16.49
N PHE A 60 -14.70 -15.01 15.80
CA PHE A 60 -15.52 -16.11 16.28
C PHE A 60 -14.91 -17.45 15.85
N GLU A 61 -14.83 -18.39 16.79
CA GLU A 61 -14.29 -19.73 16.60
C GLU A 61 -14.91 -20.71 17.60
N MET A 62 -14.82 -22.02 17.34
CA MET A 62 -15.36 -23.07 18.21
C MET A 62 -14.43 -24.29 18.35
N GLY A 63 -13.12 -24.07 18.22
CA GLY A 63 -12.10 -25.12 18.21
C GLY A 63 -11.98 -25.86 16.88
N THR A 64 -10.96 -26.72 16.77
CA THR A 64 -10.58 -27.43 15.53
C THR A 64 -11.39 -28.70 15.23
N GLY A 65 -12.32 -29.08 16.10
CA GLY A 65 -13.18 -30.26 15.94
C GLY A 65 -14.64 -29.96 15.58
N ALA A 66 -14.98 -28.69 15.38
CA ALA A 66 -16.33 -28.27 15.01
C ALA A 66 -16.58 -28.45 13.51
N ASP A 67 -17.85 -28.46 13.10
CA ASP A 67 -18.24 -28.36 11.69
C ASP A 67 -18.12 -26.88 11.22
N PRO A 68 -17.40 -26.58 10.12
CA PRO A 68 -17.29 -25.22 9.57
C PRO A 68 -18.64 -24.52 9.35
N VAL A 69 -19.67 -25.27 8.96
CA VAL A 69 -21.04 -24.76 8.74
C VAL A 69 -21.66 -24.30 10.05
N ASP A 70 -21.43 -25.03 11.14
CA ASP A 70 -21.95 -24.66 12.46
C ASP A 70 -21.19 -23.50 13.08
N VAL A 71 -19.87 -23.41 12.84
CA VAL A 71 -19.08 -22.23 13.20
C VAL A 71 -19.65 -20.99 12.50
N ALA A 72 -19.92 -21.07 11.19
CA ALA A 72 -20.46 -19.95 10.43
C ALA A 72 -21.84 -19.51 10.93
N LYS A 73 -22.77 -20.45 11.20
CA LYS A 73 -24.09 -20.12 11.75
C LYS A 73 -23.98 -19.42 13.10
N LYS A 74 -23.21 -20.00 14.03
CA LYS A 74 -23.05 -19.45 15.37
C LYS A 74 -22.30 -18.12 15.36
N ALA A 75 -21.39 -17.90 14.42
CA ALA A 75 -20.77 -16.59 14.19
C ALA A 75 -21.81 -15.54 13.81
N VAL A 76 -22.73 -15.85 12.89
CA VAL A 76 -23.81 -14.93 12.50
C VAL A 76 -24.76 -14.63 13.66
N GLU A 77 -25.08 -15.62 14.49
CA GLU A 77 -25.88 -15.42 15.71
C GLU A 77 -25.15 -14.57 16.75
N ASN A 78 -23.85 -14.83 16.97
CA ASN A 78 -23.02 -14.09 17.90
C ASN A 78 -22.85 -12.63 17.46
N ALA A 79 -22.64 -12.39 16.16
CA ALA A 79 -22.58 -11.07 15.57
C ALA A 79 -23.87 -10.27 15.80
N LYS A 80 -25.05 -10.90 15.75
CA LYS A 80 -26.31 -10.24 16.11
C LYS A 80 -26.35 -9.83 17.58
N LYS A 81 -25.86 -10.68 18.49
CA LYS A 81 -25.81 -10.40 19.94
C LYS A 81 -24.83 -9.28 20.29
N LEU A 82 -23.70 -9.21 19.58
CA LEU A 82 -22.66 -8.21 19.78
C LEU A 82 -22.85 -6.95 18.91
N GLU A 83 -23.97 -6.85 18.20
CA GLU A 83 -24.31 -5.74 17.30
C GLU A 83 -23.24 -5.46 16.23
N ASN A 84 -22.57 -6.51 15.76
CA ASN A 84 -21.73 -6.45 14.58
C ASN A 84 -22.62 -6.35 13.34
N ASP A 85 -22.30 -5.42 12.44
CA ASP A 85 -23.08 -5.16 11.23
C ASP A 85 -22.57 -5.97 10.03
N VAL A 86 -21.33 -6.48 10.07
CA VAL A 86 -20.73 -7.33 9.04
C VAL A 86 -20.09 -8.58 9.64
N VAL A 87 -20.32 -9.73 9.02
CA VAL A 87 -19.61 -10.99 9.34
C VAL A 87 -18.84 -11.44 8.10
N ILE A 88 -17.55 -11.68 8.25
CA ILE A 88 -16.68 -12.17 7.16
C ILE A 88 -16.24 -13.58 7.52
N ILE A 89 -16.66 -14.55 6.70
CA ILE A 89 -16.40 -15.97 6.87
C ILE A 89 -15.14 -16.33 6.08
N ASP A 90 -14.07 -16.72 6.77
CA ASP A 90 -12.85 -17.24 6.16
C ASP A 90 -12.97 -18.77 6.04
N THR A 91 -13.22 -19.27 4.83
CA THR A 91 -13.35 -20.70 4.58
C THR A 91 -12.00 -21.35 4.30
N ALA A 92 -11.95 -22.66 4.44
CA ALA A 92 -10.82 -23.44 3.95
C ALA A 92 -10.61 -23.27 2.44
N GLY A 93 -9.39 -23.54 1.97
CA GLY A 93 -9.14 -23.81 0.56
C GLY A 93 -8.31 -25.07 0.39
N ARG A 94 -8.43 -25.70 -0.78
CA ARG A 94 -7.60 -26.83 -1.20
C ARG A 94 -6.73 -26.45 -2.40
N LEU A 95 -5.68 -27.24 -2.65
CA LEU A 95 -4.79 -27.13 -3.81
C LEU A 95 -5.56 -27.33 -5.13
N HIS A 96 -6.52 -28.25 -5.11
CA HIS A 96 -7.40 -28.54 -6.24
C HIS A 96 -8.86 -28.39 -5.84
N ILE A 97 -9.71 -28.11 -6.83
CA ILE A 97 -11.16 -28.11 -6.64
C ILE A 97 -11.58 -29.57 -6.54
N ASP A 98 -11.94 -29.97 -5.33
CA ASP A 98 -12.44 -31.29 -4.98
C ASP A 98 -13.95 -31.19 -4.70
N GLU A 99 -14.71 -32.21 -5.09
CA GLU A 99 -16.16 -32.26 -4.95
C GLU A 99 -16.60 -32.15 -3.49
N GLU A 100 -15.87 -32.79 -2.57
CA GLU A 100 -16.15 -32.74 -1.14
C GLU A 100 -16.10 -31.29 -0.60
N LEU A 101 -15.05 -30.55 -0.96
CA LEU A 101 -14.90 -29.13 -0.56
C LEU A 101 -16.03 -28.29 -1.16
N MET A 102 -16.35 -28.50 -2.44
CA MET A 102 -17.40 -27.72 -3.09
C MET A 102 -18.77 -28.00 -2.47
N GLN A 103 -19.06 -29.25 -2.11
CA GLN A 103 -20.29 -29.60 -1.40
C GLN A 103 -20.35 -28.97 0.00
N GLU A 104 -19.24 -28.92 0.73
CA GLU A 104 -19.18 -28.20 2.01
C GLU A 104 -19.50 -26.72 1.82
N LEU A 105 -18.85 -26.05 0.87
CA LEU A 105 -19.07 -24.63 0.59
C LEU A 105 -20.52 -24.36 0.13
N VAL A 106 -21.11 -25.25 -0.66
CA VAL A 106 -22.52 -25.18 -1.07
C VAL A 106 -23.44 -25.35 0.14
N THR A 107 -23.12 -26.28 1.04
CA THR A 107 -23.86 -26.49 2.29
C THR A 107 -23.80 -25.26 3.19
N LEU A 108 -22.61 -24.67 3.33
CA LEU A 108 -22.39 -23.43 4.07
C LEU A 108 -23.22 -22.29 3.45
N LYS A 109 -23.14 -22.11 2.13
CA LYS A 109 -23.94 -21.12 1.39
C LYS A 109 -25.43 -21.29 1.67
N ASN A 110 -25.96 -22.52 1.56
CA ASN A 110 -27.39 -22.79 1.73
C ASN A 110 -27.89 -22.52 3.16
N LYS A 111 -27.07 -22.82 4.16
CA LYS A 111 -27.42 -22.65 5.58
C LYS A 111 -27.26 -21.21 6.06
N VAL A 112 -26.19 -20.54 5.66
CA VAL A 112 -25.83 -19.20 6.15
C VAL A 112 -26.42 -18.09 5.26
N ARG A 113 -26.67 -18.38 3.98
CA ARG A 113 -27.19 -17.45 2.98
C ARG A 113 -26.37 -16.15 2.93
N PRO A 114 -25.07 -16.23 2.58
CA PRO A 114 -24.22 -15.05 2.49
C PRO A 114 -24.81 -14.03 1.51
N ASN A 115 -24.69 -12.75 1.86
CA ASN A 115 -25.09 -11.64 0.99
C ASN A 115 -24.11 -11.45 -0.16
N GLU A 116 -22.86 -11.82 0.05
CA GLU A 116 -21.78 -11.71 -0.93
C GLU A 116 -20.86 -12.91 -0.83
N ILE A 117 -20.65 -13.61 -1.94
CA ILE A 117 -19.62 -14.63 -2.07
C ILE A 117 -18.45 -14.03 -2.88
N LEU A 118 -17.33 -13.84 -2.21
CA LEU A 118 -16.14 -13.18 -2.75
C LEU A 118 -15.07 -14.22 -3.07
N LEU A 119 -14.77 -14.40 -4.35
CA LEU A 119 -13.70 -15.28 -4.80
C LEU A 119 -12.36 -14.55 -4.72
N VAL A 120 -11.44 -15.08 -3.91
CA VAL A 120 -10.08 -14.58 -3.79
C VAL A 120 -9.18 -15.33 -4.77
N VAL A 121 -8.65 -14.59 -5.74
CA VAL A 121 -7.79 -15.11 -6.80
C VAL A 121 -6.41 -14.46 -6.70
N ASP A 122 -5.37 -15.28 -6.76
CA ASP A 122 -4.01 -14.81 -6.84
C ASP A 122 -3.70 -14.37 -8.28
N SER A 123 -3.21 -13.14 -8.44
CA SER A 123 -2.90 -12.58 -9.76
C SER A 123 -1.75 -13.29 -10.47
N MET A 124 -0.94 -14.07 -9.75
CA MET A 124 0.14 -14.88 -10.31
C MET A 124 -0.35 -16.17 -10.98
N THR A 125 -1.56 -16.65 -10.67
CA THR A 125 -2.02 -18.01 -11.04
C THR A 125 -2.44 -18.16 -12.51
N GLY A 126 -2.06 -17.22 -13.40
CA GLY A 126 -2.12 -17.38 -14.85
C GLY A 126 -3.45 -17.92 -15.39
N GLN A 127 -3.37 -18.96 -16.24
CA GLN A 127 -4.54 -19.61 -16.86
C GLN A 127 -5.32 -20.48 -15.87
N ASP A 128 -4.68 -21.01 -14.82
CA ASP A 128 -5.37 -21.85 -13.83
C ASP A 128 -6.40 -21.06 -13.02
N ALA A 129 -6.16 -19.75 -12.83
CA ALA A 129 -7.13 -18.84 -12.25
C ALA A 129 -8.49 -18.86 -12.98
N VAL A 130 -8.49 -19.09 -14.29
CA VAL A 130 -9.69 -19.11 -15.14
C VAL A 130 -10.55 -20.33 -14.84
N ASN A 131 -9.93 -21.51 -14.86
CA ASN A 131 -10.61 -22.77 -14.58
C ASN A 131 -11.18 -22.78 -13.16
N VAL A 132 -10.43 -22.23 -12.21
CA VAL A 132 -10.86 -22.08 -10.83
C VAL A 132 -12.07 -21.16 -10.75
N ALA A 133 -11.98 -19.98 -11.34
CA ALA A 133 -13.05 -19.00 -11.27
C ALA A 133 -14.35 -19.51 -11.92
N SER A 134 -14.27 -20.24 -13.05
CA SER A 134 -15.44 -20.87 -13.68
C SER A 134 -16.12 -21.85 -12.74
N LYS A 135 -15.36 -22.83 -12.20
CA LYS A 135 -15.92 -23.87 -11.31
C LYS A 135 -16.53 -23.29 -10.04
N PHE A 136 -15.85 -22.36 -9.38
CA PHE A 136 -16.40 -21.69 -8.20
C PHE A 136 -17.68 -20.91 -8.54
N ASN A 137 -17.72 -20.23 -9.70
CA ASN A 137 -18.90 -19.50 -10.14
C ASN A 137 -20.07 -20.44 -10.49
N GLU A 138 -19.82 -21.56 -11.16
CA GLU A 138 -20.84 -22.55 -11.51
C GLU A 138 -21.46 -23.21 -10.28
N SER A 139 -20.63 -23.65 -9.32
CA SER A 139 -21.12 -24.37 -8.15
C SER A 139 -21.67 -23.46 -7.05
N LEU A 140 -21.00 -22.33 -6.76
CA LEU A 140 -21.38 -21.44 -5.66
C LEU A 140 -22.11 -20.19 -6.11
N GLY A 141 -22.00 -19.77 -7.37
CA GLY A 141 -22.54 -18.49 -7.83
C GLY A 141 -21.88 -17.33 -7.10
N ILE A 142 -20.66 -16.97 -7.49
CA ILE A 142 -19.90 -15.88 -6.84
C ILE A 142 -20.49 -14.51 -7.23
N ASP A 143 -20.34 -13.52 -6.35
CA ASP A 143 -20.87 -12.17 -6.54
C ASP A 143 -19.79 -11.14 -6.87
N GLY A 144 -18.56 -11.43 -6.45
CA GLY A 144 -17.41 -10.56 -6.72
C GLY A 144 -16.08 -11.29 -6.63
N ILE A 145 -15.07 -10.68 -7.22
CA ILE A 145 -13.69 -11.18 -7.22
C ILE A 145 -12.81 -10.20 -6.45
N ILE A 146 -11.87 -10.74 -5.67
CA ILE A 146 -10.77 -9.99 -5.07
C ILE A 146 -9.46 -10.55 -5.62
N LEU A 147 -8.66 -9.69 -6.23
CA LEU A 147 -7.35 -10.06 -6.76
C LEU A 147 -6.28 -9.80 -5.70
N THR A 148 -5.39 -10.76 -5.47
CA THR A 148 -4.27 -10.62 -4.53
C THR A 148 -2.93 -10.63 -5.24
N LYS A 149 -1.89 -10.23 -4.51
CA LYS A 149 -0.48 -10.20 -4.97
C LYS A 149 -0.25 -9.38 -6.24
N LEU A 150 -1.04 -8.33 -6.43
CA LEU A 150 -0.90 -7.44 -7.59
C LEU A 150 0.35 -6.57 -7.53
N ASP A 151 1.10 -6.58 -6.43
CA ASP A 151 2.43 -5.99 -6.31
C ASP A 151 3.52 -6.75 -7.07
N GLY A 152 3.26 -8.00 -7.47
CA GLY A 152 4.17 -8.76 -8.34
C GLY A 152 4.25 -8.23 -9.78
N ASP A 153 5.15 -8.83 -10.58
CA ASP A 153 5.33 -8.56 -12.02
C ASP A 153 4.19 -9.14 -12.90
N THR A 154 2.99 -9.24 -12.33
CA THR A 154 1.83 -9.81 -13.00
C THR A 154 1.19 -8.74 -13.87
N ARG A 155 1.25 -8.92 -15.20
CA ARG A 155 0.64 -8.03 -16.20
C ARG A 155 -0.90 -8.10 -16.23
N GLY A 156 -1.56 -8.27 -15.09
CA GLY A 156 -3.02 -8.22 -14.96
C GLY A 156 -3.83 -9.27 -15.72
N GLY A 157 -3.20 -10.24 -16.40
CA GLY A 157 -3.89 -11.23 -17.23
C GLY A 157 -4.94 -12.04 -16.45
N ALA A 158 -4.64 -12.43 -15.21
CA ALA A 158 -5.58 -13.13 -14.35
C ALA A 158 -6.86 -12.31 -14.10
N ALA A 159 -6.76 -10.98 -13.98
CA ALA A 159 -7.91 -10.09 -13.81
C ALA A 159 -8.85 -10.16 -15.02
N LEU A 160 -8.27 -10.02 -16.22
CA LEU A 160 -9.03 -10.03 -17.47
C LEU A 160 -9.69 -11.38 -17.69
N SER A 161 -8.94 -12.47 -17.54
CA SER A 161 -9.44 -13.81 -17.83
C SER A 161 -10.51 -14.27 -16.83
N THR A 162 -10.35 -13.95 -15.54
CA THR A 162 -11.39 -14.28 -14.54
C THR A 162 -12.67 -13.47 -14.73
N LYS A 163 -12.56 -12.18 -15.08
CA LYS A 163 -13.72 -11.36 -15.43
C LYS A 163 -14.43 -11.87 -16.69
N ALA A 164 -13.66 -12.26 -17.72
CA ALA A 164 -14.21 -12.74 -18.98
C ALA A 164 -15.01 -14.04 -18.81
N VAL A 165 -14.51 -14.98 -18.01
CA VAL A 165 -15.17 -16.29 -17.83
C VAL A 165 -16.29 -16.26 -16.81
N THR A 166 -16.14 -15.53 -15.71
CA THR A 166 -17.20 -15.48 -14.67
C THR A 166 -18.28 -14.44 -14.97
N GLY A 167 -17.94 -13.38 -15.71
CA GLY A 167 -18.78 -12.19 -15.86
C GLY A 167 -18.88 -11.33 -14.60
N LYS A 168 -18.30 -11.75 -13.45
CA LYS A 168 -18.49 -11.11 -12.14
C LYS A 168 -17.55 -9.94 -11.91
N PRO A 169 -17.97 -8.87 -11.22
CA PRO A 169 -17.14 -7.69 -11.01
C PRO A 169 -15.94 -8.01 -10.10
N ILE A 170 -14.78 -7.44 -10.44
CA ILE A 170 -13.64 -7.39 -9.51
C ILE A 170 -13.88 -6.19 -8.59
N LYS A 171 -13.99 -6.44 -7.29
CA LYS A 171 -14.35 -5.43 -6.28
C LYS A 171 -13.12 -4.81 -5.62
N PHE A 172 -12.11 -5.62 -5.32
CA PHE A 172 -10.92 -5.20 -4.59
C PHE A 172 -9.63 -5.78 -5.16
N THR A 173 -8.53 -5.11 -4.83
CA THR A 173 -7.16 -5.52 -5.14
C THR A 173 -6.29 -5.45 -3.89
N GLY A 174 -5.61 -6.56 -3.58
CA GLY A 174 -4.53 -6.61 -2.60
C GLY A 174 -3.21 -6.26 -3.26
N THR A 175 -2.60 -5.15 -2.84
CA THR A 175 -1.39 -4.53 -3.43
C THR A 175 -0.13 -4.73 -2.58
N GLY A 176 -0.15 -5.68 -1.64
CA GLY A 176 0.98 -5.96 -0.75
C GLY A 176 0.60 -6.91 0.39
N GLU A 177 1.48 -7.08 1.37
CA GLU A 177 1.26 -7.98 2.51
C GLU A 177 0.65 -7.28 3.74
N LYS A 178 0.79 -5.95 3.86
CA LYS A 178 0.35 -5.22 5.06
C LYS A 178 -1.17 -5.17 5.13
N LEU A 179 -1.70 -5.05 6.35
CA LEU A 179 -3.15 -5.05 6.61
C LEU A 179 -3.92 -3.87 6.00
N ASN A 180 -3.21 -2.84 5.55
CA ASN A 180 -3.79 -1.68 4.87
C ASN A 180 -3.75 -1.80 3.33
N ASP A 181 -3.08 -2.82 2.79
CA ASP A 181 -2.82 -2.97 1.35
C ASP A 181 -4.01 -3.70 0.69
N LEU A 182 -5.21 -3.14 0.84
CA LEU A 182 -6.43 -3.54 0.15
C LEU A 182 -7.16 -2.29 -0.35
N GLU A 183 -7.32 -2.21 -1.65
CA GLU A 183 -7.87 -1.05 -2.34
C GLU A 183 -9.06 -1.46 -3.23
N PRO A 184 -10.03 -0.56 -3.47
CA PRO A 184 -11.05 -0.79 -4.49
C PRO A 184 -10.39 -1.04 -5.86
N PHE A 185 -10.96 -1.96 -6.63
CA PHE A 185 -10.48 -2.19 -7.99
C PHE A 185 -10.87 -1.04 -8.92
N HIS A 186 -9.89 -0.52 -9.65
CA HIS A 186 -10.09 0.51 -10.67
C HIS A 186 -9.69 -0.06 -12.04
N PRO A 187 -10.66 -0.31 -12.95
CA PRO A 187 -10.38 -0.88 -14.27
C PRO A 187 -9.38 -0.04 -15.09
N ASP A 188 -9.48 1.28 -15.03
CA ASP A 188 -8.63 2.21 -15.79
C ASP A 188 -7.15 2.12 -15.39
N ARG A 189 -6.89 1.99 -14.08
CA ARG A 189 -5.53 1.76 -13.54
C ARG A 189 -4.99 0.41 -14.00
N MET A 190 -5.82 -0.63 -13.97
CA MET A 190 -5.44 -1.96 -14.43
C MET A 190 -5.11 -1.95 -15.93
N ALA A 191 -5.96 -1.33 -16.76
CA ALA A 191 -5.73 -1.19 -18.19
C ALA A 191 -4.43 -0.43 -18.49
N SER A 192 -4.19 0.68 -17.79
CA SER A 192 -2.97 1.46 -17.95
C SER A 192 -1.73 0.67 -17.54
N ARG A 193 -1.79 -0.13 -16.47
CA ARG A 193 -0.70 -1.02 -16.06
C ARG A 193 -0.44 -2.14 -17.09
N ILE A 194 -1.48 -2.72 -17.68
CA ILE A 194 -1.34 -3.73 -18.76
C ILE A 194 -0.68 -3.10 -20.00
N LEU A 195 -1.11 -1.90 -20.37
CA LEU A 195 -0.62 -1.16 -21.53
C LEU A 195 0.75 -0.50 -21.29
N GLY A 196 1.35 -0.65 -20.11
CA GLY A 196 2.62 -0.01 -19.76
C GLY A 196 2.55 1.52 -19.61
N MET A 197 1.35 2.10 -19.57
CA MET A 197 1.08 3.53 -19.37
C MET A 197 0.76 3.88 -17.91
N GLY A 198 0.87 2.91 -16.99
CA GLY A 198 0.43 2.97 -15.58
C GLY A 198 1.11 4.04 -14.71
N ASP A 199 2.19 4.66 -15.18
CA ASP A 199 2.91 5.64 -14.40
C ASP A 199 2.26 7.03 -14.41
N VAL A 200 1.52 7.44 -15.45
CA VAL A 200 1.07 8.85 -15.54
C VAL A 200 -0.18 9.13 -14.68
N LEU A 201 -1.18 8.25 -14.70
CA LEU A 201 -2.43 8.43 -13.94
C LEU A 201 -2.22 8.22 -12.43
N SER A 202 -1.43 7.20 -12.07
CA SER A 202 -1.06 6.91 -10.68
C SER A 202 -0.25 8.05 -10.07
N LEU A 203 0.61 8.71 -10.86
CA LEU A 203 1.32 9.93 -10.46
C LEU A 203 0.37 11.09 -10.18
N ILE A 204 -0.67 11.26 -10.99
CA ILE A 204 -1.65 12.34 -10.82
C ILE A 204 -2.53 12.10 -9.59
N GLU A 205 -2.97 10.87 -9.35
CA GLU A 205 -3.79 10.52 -8.18
C GLU A 205 -2.99 10.47 -6.87
N LYS A 206 -1.74 9.99 -6.90
CA LYS A 206 -0.82 10.07 -5.75
C LYS A 206 -0.36 11.51 -5.51
N ALA A 207 -0.22 12.33 -6.55
CA ALA A 207 -0.03 13.77 -6.38
C ALA A 207 -1.28 14.41 -5.74
N GLN A 208 -2.50 14.07 -6.17
CA GLN A 208 -3.72 14.61 -5.56
C GLN A 208 -3.94 14.18 -4.09
N THR A 209 -3.49 12.98 -3.70
CA THR A 209 -3.60 12.50 -2.31
C THR A 209 -2.45 12.91 -1.41
N ALA A 210 -1.26 13.20 -1.97
CA ALA A 210 -0.10 13.70 -1.22
C ALA A 210 -0.02 15.23 -1.17
N PHE A 211 -0.69 15.94 -2.08
CA PHE A 211 -0.77 17.41 -2.05
C PHE A 211 -2.05 17.86 -1.34
N ASP A 212 -1.91 18.13 -0.03
CA ASP A 212 -2.74 19.12 0.66
C ASP A 212 -2.76 20.39 -0.21
N GLU A 213 -3.86 20.70 -0.90
CA GLU A 213 -3.97 21.90 -1.77
C GLU A 213 -3.52 23.18 -1.05
N LYS A 214 -3.73 23.23 0.28
CA LYS A 214 -3.27 24.32 1.15
C LYS A 214 -1.74 24.39 1.27
N LYS A 215 -1.06 23.25 1.44
CA LYS A 215 0.42 23.19 1.52
C LYS A 215 1.07 23.44 0.16
N ALA A 216 0.42 23.02 -0.92
CA ALA A 216 0.87 23.32 -2.29
C ALA A 216 0.91 24.83 -2.53
N LEU A 217 -0.16 25.53 -2.17
CA LEU A 217 -0.28 26.99 -2.26
C LEU A 217 0.70 27.74 -1.33
N GLU A 218 0.92 27.24 -0.11
CA GLU A 218 1.93 27.80 0.80
C GLU A 218 3.36 27.60 0.28
N LEU A 219 3.66 26.41 -0.24
CA LEU A 219 4.95 26.09 -0.83
C LEU A 219 5.19 26.95 -2.09
N GLU A 220 4.18 27.12 -2.94
CA GLU A 220 4.25 28.01 -4.11
C GLU A 220 4.51 29.47 -3.69
N LYS A 221 3.81 29.97 -2.67
CA LYS A 221 4.03 31.32 -2.12
C LYS A 221 5.45 31.48 -1.54
N LYS A 222 5.94 30.49 -0.79
CA LYS A 222 7.30 30.49 -0.21
C LYS A 222 8.39 30.38 -1.28
N LEU A 223 8.15 29.59 -2.35
CA LEU A 223 9.02 29.47 -3.51
C LEU A 223 9.10 30.79 -4.29
N ARG A 224 7.96 31.47 -4.51
CA ARG A 224 7.92 32.81 -5.10
C ARG A 224 8.62 33.86 -4.22
N ALA A 225 8.56 33.71 -2.89
CA ALA A 225 9.20 34.60 -1.92
C ALA A 225 10.71 34.35 -1.70
N GLN A 226 11.31 33.34 -2.35
CA GLN A 226 12.73 32.95 -2.18
C GLN A 226 13.12 32.55 -0.74
N GLN A 227 12.15 32.21 0.12
CA GLN A 227 12.37 31.91 1.54
C GLN A 227 12.41 30.39 1.80
N PHE A 228 13.25 29.66 1.06
CA PHE A 228 13.45 28.24 1.35
C PHE A 228 14.44 28.08 2.51
N THR A 229 13.98 27.53 3.64
CA THR A 229 14.74 27.38 4.89
C THR A 229 15.09 25.91 5.19
N LEU A 230 15.95 25.67 6.17
CA LEU A 230 16.27 24.30 6.62
C LEU A 230 15.08 23.61 7.32
N ASP A 231 14.13 24.37 7.87
CA ASP A 231 12.90 23.80 8.42
C ASP A 231 12.04 23.24 7.28
N ASP A 232 11.88 23.99 6.17
CA ASP A 232 11.17 23.49 4.98
C ASP A 232 11.89 22.26 4.37
N PHE A 233 13.21 22.24 4.40
CA PHE A 233 14.00 21.08 3.96
C PHE A 233 13.75 19.84 4.82
N LEU A 234 13.70 20.01 6.15
CA LEU A 234 13.41 18.92 7.07
C LEU A 234 11.99 18.36 6.86
N ASP A 235 11.01 19.24 6.67
CA ASP A 235 9.63 18.85 6.42
C ASP A 235 9.51 18.00 5.14
N GLN A 236 10.22 18.39 4.08
CA GLN A 236 10.25 17.61 2.83
C GLN A 236 10.92 16.24 3.02
N LEU A 237 12.01 16.17 3.78
CA LEU A 237 12.67 14.90 4.10
C LEU A 237 11.77 13.97 4.94
N GLN A 238 11.02 14.52 5.89
CA GLN A 238 10.08 13.75 6.71
C GLN A 238 8.88 13.24 5.89
N GLN A 239 8.39 14.03 4.93
CA GLN A 239 7.36 13.58 3.99
C GLN A 239 7.83 12.41 3.14
N LEU A 240 9.06 12.48 2.62
CA LEU A 240 9.67 11.37 1.86
C LEU A 240 9.86 10.11 2.72
N LYS A 241 10.22 10.26 4.00
CA LYS A 241 10.30 9.15 4.97
C LYS A 241 8.94 8.48 5.17
N ASN A 242 7.87 9.26 5.32
CA ASN A 242 6.51 8.74 5.52
C ASN A 242 5.94 8.05 4.28
N MET A 243 6.47 8.33 3.09
CA MET A 243 6.08 7.69 1.83
C MET A 243 6.81 6.35 1.57
N GLY A 244 7.81 5.97 2.38
CA GLY A 244 8.29 4.60 2.50
C GLY A 244 9.01 3.98 1.30
N SER A 245 9.37 4.74 0.26
CA SER A 245 10.21 4.22 -0.83
C SER A 245 10.92 5.32 -1.62
N ILE A 246 12.05 5.80 -1.10
CA ILE A 246 12.97 6.67 -1.88
C ILE A 246 13.44 5.97 -3.17
N ASN A 247 13.45 4.63 -3.16
CA ASN A 247 13.80 3.80 -4.32
C ASN A 247 12.85 4.01 -5.52
N GLN A 248 11.58 4.34 -5.28
CA GLN A 248 10.61 4.61 -6.35
C GLN A 248 10.78 6.01 -6.95
N PHE A 249 11.21 7.00 -6.16
CA PHE A 249 11.36 8.38 -6.62
C PHE A 249 12.65 8.60 -7.43
N LEU A 250 13.74 7.91 -7.06
CA LEU A 250 15.02 7.98 -7.78
C LEU A 250 14.97 7.35 -9.18
N GLY A 251 14.04 6.41 -9.43
CA GLY A 251 13.80 5.84 -10.74
C GLY A 251 13.16 6.80 -11.75
N MET A 252 12.69 7.97 -11.31
CA MET A 252 11.94 8.93 -12.13
C MET A 252 12.74 10.19 -12.50
N MET A 253 14.01 10.30 -12.09
CA MET A 253 14.87 11.43 -12.47
C MET A 253 15.39 11.28 -13.92
N PRO A 254 15.13 12.26 -14.82
CA PRO A 254 15.68 12.26 -16.16
C PRO A 254 17.22 12.31 -16.12
N GLY A 255 17.90 11.35 -16.73
CA GLY A 255 19.36 11.35 -16.90
C GLY A 255 20.15 10.50 -15.91
N MET A 256 19.52 9.80 -14.96
CA MET A 256 20.20 8.80 -14.13
C MET A 256 19.98 7.38 -14.66
N ASN A 257 21.08 6.62 -14.76
CA ASN A 257 21.05 5.24 -15.26
C ASN A 257 20.40 4.32 -14.22
N ALA A 258 19.22 3.77 -14.52
CA ALA A 258 18.47 2.86 -13.65
C ALA A 258 19.28 1.62 -13.19
N LYS A 259 20.34 1.24 -13.91
CA LYS A 259 21.24 0.14 -13.53
C LYS A 259 22.20 0.46 -12.38
N ALA A 260 22.57 1.72 -12.16
CA ALA A 260 23.49 2.12 -11.09
C ALA A 260 22.79 2.27 -9.72
N LEU A 261 21.45 2.21 -9.70
CA LEU A 261 20.61 2.44 -8.53
C LEU A 261 20.11 1.16 -7.85
N LYS A 262 20.31 -0.03 -8.46
CA LYS A 262 19.85 -1.31 -7.91
C LYS A 262 20.48 -1.64 -6.54
N ASP A 263 21.65 -1.08 -6.25
CA ASP A 263 22.40 -1.34 -5.02
C ASP A 263 22.45 -0.14 -4.05
N VAL A 264 21.70 0.93 -4.31
CA VAL A 264 21.63 2.06 -3.38
C VAL A 264 20.61 1.71 -2.29
N GLN A 265 21.08 0.99 -1.27
CA GLN A 265 20.38 0.95 0.01
C GLN A 265 20.39 2.36 0.60
N VAL A 266 19.23 3.03 0.55
CA VAL A 266 19.04 4.26 1.31
C VAL A 266 19.07 3.86 2.78
N ASP A 267 20.19 4.13 3.44
CA ASP A 267 20.38 3.82 4.85
C ASP A 267 19.44 4.71 5.67
N ASP A 268 18.37 4.11 6.22
CA ASP A 268 17.40 4.78 7.10
C ASP A 268 18.09 5.53 8.26
N LYS A 269 19.30 5.10 8.65
CA LYS A 269 20.12 5.77 9.67
C LYS A 269 20.60 7.14 9.20
N GLN A 270 20.90 7.33 7.93
CA GLN A 270 21.32 8.63 7.40
C GLN A 270 20.24 9.69 7.56
N MET A 271 18.97 9.33 7.38
CA MET A 271 17.85 10.25 7.58
C MET A 271 17.71 10.67 9.04
N VAL A 272 17.96 9.74 9.98
CA VAL A 272 17.99 10.05 11.42
C VAL A 272 19.11 11.03 11.74
N TYR A 273 20.30 10.86 11.17
CA TYR A 273 21.41 11.79 11.38
C TYR A 273 21.14 13.18 10.78
N LEU A 274 20.54 13.27 9.59
CA LEU A 274 20.16 14.55 8.98
C LEU A 274 19.14 15.31 9.85
N GLU A 275 18.13 14.61 10.37
CA GLU A 275 17.15 15.19 11.27
C GLU A 275 17.79 15.68 12.57
N ALA A 276 18.68 14.88 13.17
CA ALA A 276 19.41 15.26 14.37
C ALA A 276 20.26 16.54 14.14
N ILE A 277 20.97 16.63 13.02
CA ILE A 277 21.79 17.81 12.67
C ILE A 277 20.93 19.08 12.57
N ILE A 278 19.78 19.03 11.88
CA ILE A 278 18.90 20.20 11.70
C ILE A 278 18.26 20.60 13.03
N ARG A 279 17.86 19.63 13.86
CA ARG A 279 17.28 19.88 15.18
C ARG A 279 18.28 20.50 16.16
N SER A 280 19.58 20.23 16.01
CA SER A 280 20.67 20.85 16.78
C SER A 280 21.01 22.30 16.39
N MET A 281 20.34 22.84 15.37
CA MET A 281 20.47 24.25 14.99
C MET A 281 19.47 25.14 15.76
N THR A 282 19.82 26.41 15.89
CA THR A 282 18.90 27.46 16.36
C THR A 282 17.94 27.86 15.24
N LYS A 283 16.80 28.47 15.59
CA LYS A 283 15.84 29.01 14.61
C LYS A 283 16.52 29.96 13.60
N GLN A 284 17.42 30.82 14.08
CA GLN A 284 18.14 31.77 13.24
C GLN A 284 19.06 31.06 12.22
N GLU A 285 19.74 29.99 12.63
CA GLU A 285 20.59 29.19 11.74
C GLU A 285 19.76 28.39 10.73
N ARG A 286 18.56 27.92 11.09
CA ARG A 286 17.67 27.23 10.18
C ARG A 286 17.06 28.15 9.12
N SER A 287 16.66 29.36 9.52
CA SER A 287 16.14 30.36 8.60
C SER A 287 17.25 30.94 7.71
N ASN A 288 18.48 31.09 8.23
CA ASN A 288 19.62 31.59 7.47
C ASN A 288 20.89 30.74 7.65
N PRO A 289 21.08 29.68 6.85
CA PRO A 289 22.23 28.79 6.98
C PRO A 289 23.59 29.44 6.66
N SER A 290 23.61 30.62 6.04
CA SER A 290 24.85 31.34 5.70
C SER A 290 25.66 31.80 6.92
N ILE A 291 25.01 31.93 8.09
CA ILE A 291 25.68 32.36 9.33
C ILE A 291 26.45 31.22 10.01
N ILE A 292 26.35 29.99 9.50
CA ILE A 292 26.94 28.78 10.10
C ILE A 292 28.45 28.73 9.83
N ASN A 293 29.19 29.41 10.70
CA ASN A 293 30.66 29.40 10.73
C ASN A 293 31.22 28.10 11.36
N ALA A 294 32.55 27.96 11.39
CA ALA A 294 33.22 26.76 11.90
C ALA A 294 32.88 26.46 13.38
N SER A 295 32.75 27.48 14.22
CA SER A 295 32.37 27.32 15.63
C SER A 295 30.95 26.77 15.77
N ARG A 296 29.98 27.29 15.01
CA ARG A 296 28.61 26.79 14.97
C ARG A 296 28.53 25.36 14.44
N ARG A 297 29.33 25.00 13.44
CA ARG A 297 29.38 23.61 12.92
C ARG A 297 29.87 22.62 13.95
N ARG A 298 30.87 22.98 14.76
CA ARG A 298 31.35 22.16 15.87
C ARG A 298 30.24 21.94 16.90
N ARG A 299 29.60 23.02 17.36
CA ARG A 299 28.46 22.94 18.30
C ARG A 299 27.31 22.07 17.78
N ILE A 300 26.95 22.21 16.50
CA ILE A 300 25.88 21.42 15.87
C ILE A 300 26.29 19.95 15.85
N ALA A 301 27.51 19.64 15.39
CA ALA A 301 28.05 18.29 15.31
C ALA A 301 28.03 17.59 16.69
N ASP A 302 28.51 18.28 17.73
CA ASP A 302 28.51 17.78 19.11
C ASP A 302 27.07 17.55 19.62
N GLY A 303 26.15 18.49 19.35
CA GLY A 303 24.76 18.39 19.78
C GLY A 303 23.95 17.32 19.07
N SER A 304 24.28 16.97 17.83
CA SER A 304 23.62 15.88 17.07
C SER A 304 24.33 14.53 17.17
N GLY A 305 25.47 14.43 17.85
CA GLY A 305 26.27 13.21 17.91
C GLY A 305 26.86 12.80 16.55
N THR A 306 27.17 13.79 15.71
CA THR A 306 27.67 13.60 14.33
C THR A 306 29.02 14.29 14.13
N SER A 307 29.66 14.08 12.98
CA SER A 307 30.91 14.75 12.62
C SER A 307 30.70 16.09 11.92
N ILE A 308 31.71 16.97 11.98
CA ILE A 308 31.72 18.25 11.25
C ILE A 308 31.57 18.01 9.73
N GLN A 309 32.11 16.91 9.22
CA GLN A 309 32.01 16.50 7.82
C GLN A 309 30.55 16.23 7.42
N GLN A 310 29.77 15.57 8.30
CA GLN A 310 28.35 15.31 8.06
C GLN A 310 27.54 16.62 8.04
N VAL A 311 27.83 17.54 8.97
CA VAL A 311 27.21 18.88 8.97
C VAL A 311 27.52 19.64 7.68
N ASN A 312 28.77 19.60 7.20
CA ASN A 312 29.17 20.22 5.93
C ASN A 312 28.47 19.60 4.72
N SER A 313 28.33 18.28 4.70
CA SER A 313 27.63 17.55 3.63
C SER A 313 26.17 17.99 3.54
N LEU A 314 25.48 18.09 4.68
CA LEU A 314 24.10 18.55 4.75
C LEU A 314 23.95 19.97 4.21
N LEU A 315 24.80 20.90 4.65
CA LEU A 315 24.75 22.29 4.18
C LEU A 315 25.00 22.40 2.67
N LYS A 316 25.89 21.55 2.12
CA LYS A 316 26.14 21.48 0.67
C LYS A 316 24.93 20.93 -0.09
N GLN A 317 24.28 19.89 0.43
CA GLN A 317 23.06 19.32 -0.16
C GLN A 317 21.92 20.36 -0.17
N PHE A 318 21.73 21.08 0.94
CA PHE A 318 20.76 22.16 1.05
C PHE A 318 21.00 23.28 0.02
N GLU A 319 22.26 23.74 -0.12
CA GLU A 319 22.62 24.76 -1.11
C GLU A 319 22.40 24.29 -2.56
N SER A 320 22.73 23.04 -2.88
CA SER A 320 22.46 22.46 -4.20
C SER A 320 20.96 22.44 -4.51
N MET A 321 20.13 22.04 -3.54
CA MET A 321 18.68 22.02 -3.72
C MET A 321 18.09 23.42 -3.83
N LYS A 322 18.61 24.38 -3.04
CA LYS A 322 18.24 25.80 -3.15
C LYS A 322 18.60 26.39 -4.53
N LYS A 323 19.76 26.03 -5.09
CA LYS A 323 20.16 26.40 -6.46
C LYS A 323 19.22 25.80 -7.51
N MET A 324 18.86 24.52 -7.35
CA MET A 324 17.92 23.85 -8.25
C MET A 324 16.55 24.54 -8.23
N MET A 325 15.99 24.81 -7.05
CA MET A 325 14.72 25.52 -6.92
C MET A 325 14.74 26.93 -7.53
N LYS A 326 15.84 27.67 -7.38
CA LYS A 326 16.03 28.97 -8.05
C LYS A 326 16.04 28.87 -9.59
N MET A 327 16.48 27.74 -10.15
CA MET A 327 16.44 27.50 -11.60
C MET A 327 15.01 27.20 -12.08
N PHE A 328 14.22 26.46 -11.30
CA PHE A 328 12.82 26.17 -11.63
C PHE A 328 11.88 27.36 -11.40
N SER A 329 12.18 28.25 -10.46
CA SER A 329 11.36 29.45 -10.17
C SER A 329 11.50 30.56 -11.20
N ASN A 330 12.34 30.40 -12.24
CA ASN A 330 12.61 31.43 -13.23
C ASN A 330 12.23 30.95 -14.66
N PRO A 331 10.98 31.19 -15.11
CA PRO A 331 10.44 30.66 -16.37
C PRO A 331 11.26 31.00 -17.63
N ASN A 332 11.99 32.13 -17.60
CA ASN A 332 12.80 32.61 -18.72
C ASN A 332 14.09 31.80 -18.96
N LYS A 333 14.62 31.08 -17.96
CA LYS A 333 15.80 30.19 -18.15
C LYS A 333 15.43 28.82 -18.72
N LEU A 334 14.20 28.36 -18.48
CA LEU A 334 13.69 27.10 -19.02
C LEU A 334 13.48 27.17 -20.55
N LYS A 335 13.12 28.35 -21.07
CA LYS A 335 12.95 28.60 -22.51
C LYS A 335 14.28 28.58 -23.30
N GLY A 336 15.40 28.94 -22.67
CA GLY A 336 16.73 28.91 -23.28
C GLY A 336 17.38 27.53 -23.36
N MET A 337 16.91 26.54 -22.59
CA MET A 337 17.42 25.17 -22.58
C MET A 337 16.68 24.21 -23.51
N ARG A 338 15.62 24.65 -24.19
CA ARG A 338 14.87 23.82 -25.14
C ARG A 338 15.52 23.76 -26.54
N GLY A 339 16.61 24.50 -26.76
CA GLY A 339 17.28 24.66 -28.06
C GLY A 339 18.67 24.02 -28.20
N LEU A 340 19.25 23.41 -27.17
CA LEU A 340 20.53 22.71 -27.28
C LEU A 340 20.42 21.32 -26.67
N GLY A 341 20.28 20.33 -27.55
CA GLY A 341 20.40 18.93 -27.20
C GLY A 341 21.77 18.64 -26.60
N GLY A 342 21.77 17.91 -25.49
CA GLY A 342 22.97 17.39 -24.84
C GLY A 342 23.42 18.19 -23.63
N PHE A 343 22.82 17.89 -22.46
CA PHE A 343 23.43 18.22 -21.17
C PHE A 343 23.84 16.92 -20.48
N LYS A 344 25.15 16.64 -20.46
CA LYS A 344 25.77 15.68 -19.53
C LYS A 344 25.94 16.39 -18.17
N LEU A 345 25.41 15.80 -17.11
CA LEU A 345 25.67 16.24 -15.74
C LEU A 345 27.15 15.95 -15.38
N PRO A 346 27.84 16.85 -14.66
CA PRO A 346 29.17 16.56 -14.15
C PRO A 346 29.02 15.56 -13.00
N PHE A 347 29.76 14.45 -13.11
CA PHE A 347 29.92 13.44 -12.06
C PHE A 347 30.58 14.01 -10.81
#